data_AF-A0A923WVB6-F1
#
_entry.id   AF-A0A923WVB6-F1
#
_cell.length_a   1.000
_cell.length_b   1.000
_cell.length_c   1.000
_cell.angle_alpha   90.00
_cell.angle_beta   90.00
_cell.angle_gamma   90.00
#
_symmetry.space_group_name_H-M   'P 1'
#
loop_
_entity.id
_entity.type
_entity.pdbx_description
1 polymer ?
#
loop_
_entity_poly.entity_id
_entity_poly.type
_entity_poly.pdbx_seq_one_letter_code
_entity_poly.pdbx_strand_id
1 'polypeptide(L)'
;MKITSISVQVRDKSRVNVSVDGKYRLSLDIAQLVELGMKIGNEYTEEQMVALEEESQFGKLYTRALEYCLMRPHSQRELRDYLYRKTRDTLTKIGTIRKGATVQLTKRVFNRLEEKGYISDEKFARFWIENRNLRKGSSKRKLSAELSAKGVDRAIIEQYLQETERDDTTELRKIVAKKQSRYDDPQKFMSYLARQGFSYDDIKSVLENSNEDTDEGD
;
A
#
# COMPACT_ATOMS: atom_id res chain seq x y z
N MET A 1 -35.85 15.44 -11.59
CA MET A 1 -34.80 15.54 -12.62
C MET A 1 -34.86 14.31 -13.51
N LYS A 2 -34.72 14.43 -14.84
CA LYS A 2 -34.95 13.30 -15.76
C LYS A 2 -33.66 12.83 -16.44
N ILE A 3 -33.42 11.52 -16.49
CA ILE A 3 -32.30 10.97 -17.28
C ILE A 3 -32.58 11.17 -18.77
N THR A 4 -31.75 11.98 -19.42
CA THR A 4 -31.89 12.30 -20.84
C THR A 4 -30.96 11.47 -21.73
N SER A 5 -29.82 11.02 -21.22
CA SER A 5 -28.90 10.17 -21.99
C SER A 5 -28.02 9.28 -21.12
N ILE A 6 -27.71 8.11 -21.66
CA ILE A 6 -26.73 7.16 -21.11
C ILE A 6 -25.81 6.75 -22.26
N SER A 7 -24.51 6.97 -22.14
CA SER A 7 -23.53 6.64 -23.19
C SER A 7 -22.28 5.98 -22.63
N VAL A 8 -21.70 5.02 -23.34
CA VAL A 8 -20.47 4.31 -22.91
C VAL A 8 -19.27 5.27 -22.96
N GLN A 9 -18.37 5.19 -21.97
CA GLN A 9 -17.16 6.02 -21.96
C GLN A 9 -16.13 5.55 -23.00
N VAL A 10 -15.41 6.51 -23.59
CA VAL A 10 -14.43 6.24 -24.65
C VAL A 10 -13.22 5.43 -24.16
N ARG A 11 -12.70 5.77 -22.97
CA ARG A 11 -11.48 5.14 -22.42
C ARG A 11 -11.76 3.90 -21.58
N ASP A 12 -12.95 3.80 -21.02
CA ASP A 12 -13.34 2.72 -20.11
C ASP A 12 -14.72 2.20 -20.52
N LYS A 13 -14.73 1.13 -21.32
CA LYS A 13 -15.96 0.54 -21.84
C LYS A 13 -16.80 -0.14 -20.76
N SER A 14 -16.26 -0.33 -19.55
CA SER A 14 -17.01 -0.87 -18.42
C SER A 14 -17.88 0.17 -17.71
N ARG A 15 -17.78 1.45 -18.13
CA ARG A 15 -18.49 2.58 -17.52
C ARG A 15 -19.33 3.36 -18.52
N VAL A 16 -20.40 3.97 -18.00
CA VAL A 16 -21.32 4.83 -18.74
C VAL A 16 -21.39 6.22 -18.14
N ASN A 17 -21.52 7.23 -18.98
CA ASN A 17 -21.88 8.60 -18.64
C ASN A 17 -23.40 8.73 -18.58
N VAL A 18 -23.91 9.31 -17.49
CA VAL A 18 -25.33 9.58 -17.30
C VAL A 18 -25.53 11.09 -17.33
N SER A 19 -26.39 11.56 -18.24
CA SER A 19 -26.80 12.96 -18.32
C SER A 19 -28.23 13.12 -17.87
N VAL A 20 -28.46 14.16 -17.07
CA VAL A 20 -29.74 14.52 -16.48
C VAL A 20 -30.10 15.91 -16.97
N ASP A 21 -31.30 16.07 -17.50
CA ASP A 21 -31.80 17.32 -18.08
C ASP A 21 -30.80 17.94 -19.10
N GLY A 22 -30.18 17.08 -19.92
CA GLY A 22 -29.22 17.46 -20.97
C GLY A 22 -27.79 17.74 -20.50
N LYS A 23 -27.51 17.68 -19.19
CA LYS A 23 -26.16 17.93 -18.64
C LYS A 23 -25.57 16.66 -18.05
N TYR A 24 -24.29 16.41 -18.33
CA TYR A 24 -23.56 15.33 -17.67
C TYR A 24 -23.60 15.52 -16.15
N ARG A 25 -23.96 14.46 -15.42
CA ARG A 25 -24.11 14.52 -13.97
C ARG A 25 -23.20 13.52 -13.25
N LEU A 26 -23.23 12.26 -13.67
CA LEU A 26 -22.39 11.22 -13.07
C LEU A 26 -21.96 10.15 -14.08
N SER A 27 -21.17 9.19 -13.61
CA SER A 27 -20.84 8.01 -14.40
C SER A 27 -20.70 6.78 -13.54
N LEU A 28 -21.35 5.70 -13.96
CA LEU A 28 -21.53 4.44 -13.25
C LEU A 28 -20.82 3.33 -14.01
N ASP A 29 -20.48 2.25 -13.32
CA ASP A 29 -20.18 1.01 -14.03
C ASP A 29 -21.47 0.34 -14.56
N ILE A 30 -21.32 -0.58 -15.51
CA ILE A 30 -22.46 -1.25 -16.14
C ILE A 30 -23.26 -2.07 -15.11
N ALA A 31 -22.61 -2.67 -14.11
CA ALA A 31 -23.30 -3.46 -13.09
C ALA A 31 -24.18 -2.57 -12.21
N GLN A 32 -23.65 -1.44 -11.72
CA GLN A 32 -24.38 -0.41 -10.98
C GLN A 32 -25.59 0.11 -11.78
N LEU A 33 -25.42 0.36 -13.09
CA LEU A 33 -26.53 0.82 -13.94
C LEU A 33 -27.69 -0.19 -13.93
N VAL A 34 -27.37 -1.48 -14.05
CA VAL A 34 -28.35 -2.57 -14.07
C VAL A 34 -28.98 -2.77 -12.69
N GLU A 35 -28.17 -2.82 -11.62
CA GLU A 35 -28.62 -2.98 -10.23
C GLU A 35 -29.58 -1.86 -9.80
N LEU A 36 -29.29 -0.62 -10.23
CA LEU A 36 -30.13 0.54 -9.93
C LEU A 36 -31.33 0.68 -10.87
N GLY A 37 -31.47 -0.21 -11.85
CA GLY A 37 -32.55 -0.18 -12.84
C GLY A 37 -32.61 1.12 -13.64
N MET A 38 -31.48 1.82 -13.79
CA MET A 38 -31.43 3.14 -14.40
C MET A 38 -31.63 3.06 -15.91
N LYS A 39 -32.65 3.76 -16.41
CA LYS A 39 -32.98 3.85 -17.83
C LYS A 39 -33.20 5.30 -18.25
N ILE A 40 -33.03 5.57 -19.54
CA ILE A 40 -33.42 6.85 -20.12
C ILE A 40 -34.91 7.06 -19.86
N GLY A 41 -35.25 8.25 -19.37
CA GLY A 41 -36.61 8.59 -19.00
C GLY A 41 -36.96 8.43 -17.52
N ASN A 42 -36.14 7.72 -16.73
CA ASN A 42 -36.33 7.65 -15.28
C ASN A 42 -36.23 9.05 -14.65
N GLU A 43 -37.05 9.27 -13.63
CA GLU A 43 -37.07 10.50 -12.85
C GLU A 43 -36.55 10.26 -11.44
N TYR A 44 -35.74 11.18 -10.96
CA TYR A 44 -35.13 11.15 -9.64
C TYR A 44 -35.33 12.50 -8.93
N THR A 45 -35.51 12.44 -7.62
CA THR A 45 -35.43 13.64 -6.76
C THR A 45 -33.98 14.10 -6.63
N GLU A 46 -33.76 15.34 -6.17
CA GLU A 46 -32.38 15.84 -5.95
C GLU A 46 -31.65 14.97 -4.92
N GLU A 47 -32.34 14.53 -3.86
CA GLU A 47 -31.76 13.66 -2.83
C GLU A 47 -31.33 12.31 -3.40
N GLN A 48 -32.16 11.72 -4.27
CA GLN A 48 -31.81 10.48 -4.96
C GLN A 48 -30.61 10.68 -5.90
N MET A 49 -30.56 11.82 -6.60
CA MET A 49 -29.44 12.13 -7.49
C MET A 49 -28.12 12.31 -6.74
N VAL A 50 -28.14 13.00 -5.59
CA VAL A 50 -26.97 13.14 -4.73
C VAL A 50 -26.49 11.77 -4.24
N ALA A 51 -27.40 10.89 -3.80
CA ALA A 51 -27.05 9.54 -3.39
C ALA A 51 -26.41 8.72 -4.53
N LEU A 52 -26.95 8.83 -5.75
CA LEU A 52 -26.38 8.18 -6.93
C LEU A 52 -24.99 8.71 -7.28
N GLU A 53 -24.77 10.03 -7.15
CA GLU A 53 -23.47 10.64 -7.35
C GLU A 53 -22.43 10.10 -6.35
N GLU A 54 -22.79 10.03 -5.08
CA GLU A 54 -21.96 9.47 -4.02
C GLU A 54 -21.59 8.00 -4.30
N GLU A 55 -22.55 7.19 -4.73
CA GLU A 55 -22.31 5.79 -5.09
C GLU A 55 -21.39 5.65 -6.32
N SER A 56 -21.55 6.53 -7.31
CA SER A 56 -20.63 6.58 -8.46
C SER A 56 -19.21 6.97 -8.03
N GLN A 57 -19.06 7.93 -7.11
CA GLN A 57 -17.75 8.31 -6.57
C GLN A 57 -17.15 7.19 -5.74
N PHE A 58 -17.97 6.48 -4.96
CA PHE A 58 -17.56 5.30 -4.19
C PHE A 58 -16.96 4.25 -5.11
N GLY A 59 -17.68 3.81 -6.15
CA GLY A 59 -17.19 2.82 -7.11
C GLY A 59 -15.86 3.24 -7.76
N LYS A 60 -15.76 4.50 -8.20
CA LYS A 60 -14.52 5.04 -8.81
C LYS A 60 -13.33 5.05 -7.85
N LEU A 61 -13.55 5.32 -6.57
CA LEU A 61 -12.49 5.34 -5.57
C LEU A 61 -12.14 3.91 -5.13
N TYR A 62 -13.14 3.06 -4.96
CA TYR A 62 -13.00 1.65 -4.62
C TYR A 62 -12.17 0.90 -5.66
N THR A 63 -12.46 1.01 -6.95
CA THR A 63 -11.66 0.35 -8.01
C THR A 63 -10.19 0.78 -7.95
N ARG A 64 -9.91 2.08 -7.81
CA ARG A 64 -8.53 2.57 -7.72
C ARG A 64 -7.80 2.14 -6.45
N ALA A 65 -8.52 1.97 -5.34
CA ALA A 65 -7.96 1.50 -4.10
C ALA A 65 -7.75 -0.02 -4.12
N LEU A 66 -8.66 -0.75 -4.77
CA LEU A 66 -8.52 -2.19 -5.04
C LEU A 66 -7.31 -2.46 -5.94
N GLU A 67 -7.16 -1.75 -7.05
CA GLU A 67 -5.97 -1.84 -7.91
C GLU A 67 -4.67 -1.60 -7.14
N TYR A 68 -4.67 -0.60 -6.25
CA TYR A 68 -3.54 -0.34 -5.35
C TYR A 68 -3.24 -1.55 -4.45
N CYS A 69 -4.27 -2.12 -3.80
CA CYS A 69 -4.14 -3.33 -2.97
C CYS A 69 -3.71 -4.59 -3.75
N LEU A 70 -4.01 -4.69 -5.04
CA LEU A 70 -3.68 -5.85 -5.86
C LEU A 70 -2.23 -5.83 -6.38
N MET A 71 -1.54 -4.68 -6.36
CA MET A 71 -0.13 -4.61 -6.80
C MET A 71 0.81 -5.38 -5.87
N ARG A 72 0.58 -5.30 -4.55
CA ARG A 72 1.25 -6.07 -3.50
C ARG A 72 0.44 -5.98 -2.20
N PRO A 73 0.71 -6.82 -1.19
CA PRO A 73 0.21 -6.58 0.15
C PRO A 73 0.62 -5.19 0.64
N HIS A 74 -0.32 -4.46 1.23
CA HIS A 74 -0.14 -3.12 1.81
C HIS A 74 -0.54 -3.14 3.27
N SER A 75 0.06 -2.27 4.10
CA SER A 75 -0.43 -2.09 5.47
C SER A 75 -1.68 -1.23 5.49
N GLN A 76 -2.48 -1.35 6.54
CA GLN A 76 -3.66 -0.50 6.76
C GLN A 76 -3.28 0.98 6.74
N ARG A 77 -2.15 1.36 7.34
CA ARG A 77 -1.64 2.73 7.32
C ARG A 77 -1.34 3.20 5.89
N GLU A 78 -0.70 2.37 5.06
CA GLU A 78 -0.41 2.73 3.66
C GLU A 78 -1.69 3.02 2.89
N LEU A 79 -2.74 2.21 3.09
CA LEU A 79 -4.05 2.43 2.46
C LEU A 79 -4.74 3.70 3.00
N ARG A 80 -4.69 3.95 4.31
CA ARG A 80 -5.21 5.20 4.91
C ARG A 80 -4.51 6.43 4.33
N ASP A 81 -3.19 6.40 4.23
CA ASP A 81 -2.39 7.49 3.65
C ASP A 81 -2.68 7.66 2.14
N TYR A 82 -2.92 6.56 1.43
CA TYR A 82 -3.34 6.60 0.02
C TYR A 82 -4.70 7.28 -0.15
N LEU A 83 -5.69 6.88 0.64
CA LEU A 83 -7.05 7.43 0.58
C LEU A 83 -7.10 8.88 1.06
N TYR A 84 -6.34 9.24 2.09
CA TYR A 84 -6.21 10.62 2.55
C TYR A 84 -5.67 11.54 1.44
N ARG A 85 -4.69 11.10 0.66
CA ARG A 85 -4.22 11.87 -0.50
C ARG A 85 -5.33 12.10 -1.54
N LYS A 86 -6.36 11.25 -1.61
CA LYS A 86 -7.52 11.41 -2.51
C LYS A 86 -8.55 12.42 -2.00
N THR A 87 -8.48 12.86 -0.74
CA THR A 87 -9.36 13.92 -0.23
C THR A 87 -8.88 15.32 -0.59
N ARG A 88 -7.66 15.44 -1.14
CA ARG A 88 -7.09 16.73 -1.54
C ARG A 88 -7.59 17.14 -2.91
N ASP A 89 -7.89 18.43 -3.03
CA ASP A 89 -8.16 19.05 -4.31
C ASP A 89 -6.90 18.97 -5.20
N THR A 90 -7.10 18.72 -6.50
CA THR A 90 -6.01 18.54 -7.46
C THR A 90 -6.20 19.44 -8.66
N LEU A 91 -5.10 20.00 -9.17
CA LEU A 91 -5.13 20.81 -10.39
C LEU A 91 -5.15 19.87 -11.60
N THR A 92 -6.08 20.09 -12.53
CA THR A 92 -6.11 19.37 -13.80
C THR A 92 -5.09 19.96 -14.78
N LYS A 93 -4.80 19.24 -15.86
CA LYS A 93 -3.90 19.69 -16.93
C LYS A 93 -4.34 21.02 -17.59
N ILE A 94 -5.60 21.39 -17.44
CA ILE A 94 -6.23 22.57 -18.06
C ILE A 94 -6.43 23.68 -17.01
N GLY A 95 -5.77 23.57 -15.84
CA GLY A 95 -5.80 24.60 -14.80
C GLY A 95 -7.07 24.64 -13.94
N THR A 96 -7.99 23.68 -14.10
CA THR A 96 -9.21 23.61 -13.26
C THR A 96 -8.97 22.84 -11.97
N ILE A 97 -9.64 23.22 -10.88
CA ILE A 97 -9.58 22.49 -9.61
C ILE A 97 -10.56 21.32 -9.67
N ARG A 98 -10.04 20.12 -9.48
CA ARG A 98 -10.84 18.92 -9.23
C ARG A 98 -10.94 18.69 -7.73
N LYS A 99 -12.18 18.68 -7.22
CA LYS A 99 -12.47 18.39 -5.81
C LYS A 99 -12.04 16.99 -5.40
N GLY A 100 -11.45 16.89 -4.21
CA GLY A 100 -11.12 15.61 -3.58
C GLY A 100 -12.36 14.83 -3.12
N ALA A 101 -12.15 13.55 -2.81
CA ALA A 101 -13.16 12.70 -2.18
C ALA A 101 -13.47 13.17 -0.76
N THR A 102 -14.71 12.96 -0.30
CA THR A 102 -15.08 13.24 1.09
C THR A 102 -14.43 12.22 2.04
N VAL A 103 -14.23 12.63 3.29
CA VAL A 103 -13.65 11.75 4.33
C VAL A 103 -14.55 10.56 4.63
N GLN A 104 -15.87 10.71 4.53
CA GLN A 104 -16.80 9.59 4.72
C GLN A 104 -16.69 8.57 3.59
N LEU A 105 -16.51 9.05 2.35
CA LEU A 105 -16.31 8.17 1.19
C LEU A 105 -15.02 7.35 1.33
N THR A 106 -13.92 7.99 1.74
CA THR A 106 -12.64 7.27 1.94
C THR A 106 -12.73 6.24 3.06
N LYS A 107 -13.40 6.56 4.18
CA LYS A 107 -13.67 5.60 5.26
C LYS A 107 -14.50 4.42 4.77
N ARG A 108 -15.58 4.67 4.01
CA ARG A 108 -16.41 3.60 3.42
C ARG A 108 -15.60 2.69 2.52
N VAL A 109 -14.71 3.23 1.68
CA VAL A 109 -13.82 2.44 0.82
C VAL A 109 -12.83 1.62 1.63
N PHE A 110 -12.20 2.21 2.65
CA PHE A 110 -11.29 1.49 3.55
C PHE A 110 -11.99 0.29 4.18
N ASN A 111 -13.14 0.50 4.81
CA ASN A 111 -13.89 -0.55 5.49
C ASN A 111 -14.31 -1.66 4.53
N ARG A 112 -14.74 -1.33 3.30
CA ARG A 112 -15.12 -2.34 2.31
C ARG A 112 -13.92 -3.18 1.85
N LEU A 113 -12.73 -2.59 1.72
CA LEU A 113 -11.52 -3.33 1.37
C LEU A 113 -11.04 -4.23 2.52
N GLU A 114 -11.17 -3.77 3.76
CA GLU A 114 -10.87 -4.54 4.97
C GLU A 114 -11.82 -5.72 5.15
N GLU A 115 -13.13 -5.48 5.04
CA GLU A 115 -14.18 -6.51 5.09
C GLU A 115 -13.96 -7.61 4.05
N LYS A 116 -13.54 -7.24 2.83
CA LYS A 116 -13.24 -8.18 1.75
C LYS A 116 -11.86 -8.84 1.88
N GLY A 117 -11.06 -8.49 2.90
CA GLY A 117 -9.77 -9.09 3.18
C GLY A 117 -8.64 -8.70 2.21
N TYR A 118 -8.83 -7.61 1.45
CA TYR A 118 -7.80 -7.06 0.55
C TYR A 118 -6.71 -6.28 1.30
N ILE A 119 -7.00 -5.86 2.53
CA ILE A 119 -6.03 -5.22 3.41
C ILE A 119 -5.94 -6.02 4.73
N SER A 120 -4.72 -6.35 5.13
CA SER A 120 -4.45 -7.11 6.35
C SER A 120 -3.00 -6.86 6.76
N ASP A 121 -2.81 -6.35 7.97
CA ASP A 121 -1.48 -6.07 8.52
C ASP A 121 -0.68 -7.36 8.77
N GLU A 122 -1.35 -8.48 9.06
CA GLU A 122 -0.74 -9.81 9.15
C GLU A 122 -0.17 -10.27 7.79
N LYS A 123 -1.00 -10.24 6.73
CA LYS A 123 -0.55 -10.58 5.37
C LYS A 123 0.60 -9.67 4.93
N PHE A 124 0.52 -8.38 5.27
CA PHE A 124 1.57 -7.43 4.97
C PHE A 124 2.86 -7.71 5.75
N ALA A 125 2.78 -7.98 7.06
CA ALA A 125 3.92 -8.25 7.91
C ALA A 125 4.69 -9.50 7.45
N ARG A 126 3.97 -10.59 7.20
CA ARG A 126 4.54 -11.82 6.64
C ARG A 126 5.25 -11.56 5.31
N PHE A 127 4.54 -10.95 4.36
CA PHE A 127 5.10 -10.60 3.05
C PHE A 127 6.37 -9.74 3.19
N TRP A 128 6.35 -8.74 4.08
CA TRP A 128 7.48 -7.85 4.29
C TRP A 128 8.68 -8.61 4.84
N ILE A 129 8.51 -9.42 5.88
CA ILE A 129 9.61 -10.19 6.48
C ILE A 129 10.23 -11.17 5.47
N GLU A 130 9.39 -11.86 4.71
CA GLU A 130 9.84 -12.84 3.70
C GLU A 130 10.57 -12.18 2.53
N ASN A 131 10.13 -11.01 2.06
CA ASN A 131 10.62 -10.45 0.79
C ASN A 131 11.65 -9.31 0.96
N ARG A 132 11.75 -8.73 2.17
CA ARG A 132 12.58 -7.54 2.38
C ARG A 132 14.06 -7.90 2.42
N ASN A 133 14.82 -7.25 1.54
CA ASN A 133 16.28 -7.28 1.52
C ASN A 133 16.91 -8.69 1.50
N LEU A 134 16.23 -9.69 0.93
CA LEU A 134 16.70 -11.08 0.83
C LEU A 134 18.17 -11.24 0.38
N ARG A 135 18.58 -10.43 -0.62
CA ARG A 135 19.94 -10.43 -1.17
C ARG A 135 20.91 -9.46 -0.47
N LYS A 136 20.39 -8.48 0.27
CA LYS A 136 21.20 -7.40 0.86
C LYS A 136 21.49 -7.62 2.34
N GLY A 137 20.77 -8.50 3.03
CA GLY A 137 20.82 -8.59 4.48
C GLY A 137 19.90 -7.57 5.15
N SER A 138 19.26 -7.97 6.23
CA SER A 138 18.51 -7.09 7.14
C SER A 138 18.29 -7.80 8.46
N SER A 139 18.55 -7.10 9.57
CA SER A 139 18.28 -7.60 10.91
C SER A 139 16.78 -7.68 11.19
N LYS A 140 16.39 -8.56 12.11
CA LYS A 140 15.02 -8.62 12.66
C LYS A 140 14.63 -7.29 13.29
N ARG A 141 15.54 -6.63 14.01
CA ARG A 141 15.30 -5.30 14.61
C ARG A 141 14.96 -4.24 13.57
N LYS A 142 15.67 -4.23 12.43
CA LYS A 142 15.38 -3.30 11.34
C LYS A 142 14.03 -3.59 10.68
N LEU A 143 13.71 -4.87 10.45
CA LEU A 143 12.41 -5.27 9.91
C LEU A 143 11.28 -4.83 10.86
N SER A 144 11.44 -5.05 12.16
CA SER A 144 10.52 -4.59 13.20
C SER A 144 10.27 -3.08 13.12
N ALA A 145 11.35 -2.29 13.10
CA ALA A 145 11.24 -0.83 12.99
C ALA A 145 10.57 -0.36 11.70
N GLU A 146 10.85 -1.02 10.56
CA GLU A 146 10.18 -0.73 9.28
C GLU A 146 8.68 -1.03 9.36
N LEU A 147 8.28 -2.17 9.94
CA LEU A 147 6.88 -2.55 10.11
C LEU A 147 6.14 -1.61 11.07
N SER A 148 6.76 -1.22 12.19
CA SER A 148 6.19 -0.22 13.10
C SER A 148 6.01 1.14 12.41
N ALA A 149 6.97 1.58 11.61
CA ALA A 149 6.83 2.79 10.80
C ALA A 149 5.69 2.68 9.77
N LYS A 150 5.39 1.46 9.32
CA LYS A 150 4.23 1.13 8.47
C LYS A 150 2.93 0.95 9.25
N GLY A 151 2.94 1.19 10.56
CA GLY A 151 1.75 1.19 11.41
C GLY A 151 1.22 -0.20 11.76
N VAL A 152 2.02 -1.25 11.55
CA VAL A 152 1.66 -2.62 11.95
C VAL A 152 1.74 -2.71 13.48
N ASP A 153 0.75 -3.38 14.08
CA ASP A 153 0.70 -3.60 15.51
C ASP A 153 1.90 -4.41 16.02
N ARG A 154 2.34 -4.09 17.24
CA ARG A 154 3.52 -4.72 17.85
C ARG A 154 3.35 -6.23 18.03
N ALA A 155 2.16 -6.70 18.42
CA ALA A 155 1.91 -8.13 18.62
C ALA A 155 2.03 -8.90 17.29
N ILE A 156 1.51 -8.34 16.19
CA ILE A 156 1.65 -8.92 14.85
C ILE A 156 3.13 -8.99 14.45
N ILE A 157 3.88 -7.91 14.69
CA ILE A 157 5.32 -7.87 14.38
C ILE A 157 6.08 -8.95 15.15
N GLU A 158 5.86 -9.03 16.46
CA GLU A 158 6.55 -10.00 17.33
C GLU A 158 6.22 -11.43 16.93
N GLN A 159 4.95 -11.74 16.67
CA GLN A 159 4.51 -13.05 16.20
C GLN A 159 5.24 -13.47 14.91
N TYR A 160 5.16 -12.66 13.85
CA TYR A 160 5.75 -13.04 12.56
C TYR A 160 7.29 -13.02 12.55
N LEU A 161 7.93 -12.25 13.44
CA LEU A 161 9.39 -12.31 13.64
C LEU A 161 9.86 -13.51 14.47
N GLN A 162 8.97 -14.14 15.25
CA GLN A 162 9.24 -15.41 15.93
C GLN A 162 9.04 -16.59 14.97
N GLU A 163 8.00 -16.54 14.12
CA GLU A 163 7.70 -17.59 13.14
C GLU A 163 8.71 -17.65 11.97
N THR A 164 9.47 -16.58 11.72
CA THR A 164 10.42 -16.54 10.60
C THR A 164 11.71 -17.33 10.90
N GLU A 165 12.12 -18.15 9.94
CA GLU A 165 13.42 -18.86 9.91
C GLU A 165 14.62 -17.94 9.68
N ARG A 166 14.38 -16.64 9.47
CA ARG A 166 15.44 -15.66 9.25
C ARG A 166 16.36 -15.59 10.47
N ASP A 167 17.65 -15.73 10.22
CA ASP A 167 18.69 -15.67 11.24
C ASP A 167 19.55 -14.41 11.06
N ASP A 168 19.73 -13.64 12.13
CA ASP A 168 20.44 -12.35 12.08
C ASP A 168 21.93 -12.55 11.78
N THR A 169 22.55 -13.62 12.28
CA THR A 169 23.95 -13.95 11.97
C THR A 169 24.15 -14.24 10.48
N THR A 170 23.24 -15.01 9.87
CA THR A 170 23.23 -15.30 8.43
C THR A 170 23.01 -14.05 7.59
N GLU A 171 22.07 -13.19 7.99
CA GLU A 171 21.80 -11.93 7.29
C GLU A 171 22.94 -10.92 7.44
N LEU A 172 23.64 -10.94 8.56
CA LEU A 172 24.82 -10.14 8.83
C LEU A 172 25.99 -10.55 7.92
N ARG A 173 26.28 -11.85 7.80
CA ARG A 173 27.32 -12.38 6.89
C ARG A 173 27.14 -11.91 5.45
N LYS A 174 25.90 -11.84 4.96
CA LYS A 174 25.59 -11.29 3.61
C LYS A 174 26.04 -9.84 3.45
N ILE A 175 25.90 -9.03 4.50
CA ILE A 175 26.31 -7.62 4.49
C ILE A 175 27.83 -7.51 4.55
N VAL A 176 28.46 -8.28 5.45
CA VAL A 176 29.91 -8.34 5.64
C VAL A 176 30.60 -8.69 4.33
N ALA A 177 30.25 -9.83 3.72
CA ALA A 177 30.83 -10.29 2.46
C ALA A 177 30.71 -9.27 1.30
N LYS A 178 29.68 -8.41 1.32
CA LYS A 178 29.44 -7.43 0.27
C LYS A 178 30.07 -6.06 0.52
N LYS A 179 30.30 -5.71 1.78
CA LYS A 179 30.61 -4.33 2.18
C LYS A 179 31.89 -4.16 2.99
N GLN A 180 32.43 -5.20 3.61
CA GLN A 180 33.60 -5.10 4.48
C GLN A 180 34.78 -4.42 3.77
N SER A 181 35.08 -4.83 2.53
CA SER A 181 36.15 -4.25 1.70
C SER A 181 35.99 -2.77 1.35
N ARG A 182 34.85 -2.15 1.66
CA ARG A 182 34.59 -0.71 1.44
C ARG A 182 34.87 0.14 2.67
N TYR A 183 35.30 -0.47 3.78
CA TYR A 183 35.56 0.21 5.04
C TYR A 183 36.99 -0.08 5.49
N ASP A 184 37.84 0.96 5.46
CA ASP A 184 39.23 0.86 5.94
C ASP A 184 39.31 0.84 7.48
N ASP A 185 38.26 1.32 8.14
CA ASP A 185 38.16 1.43 9.61
C ASP A 185 37.11 0.42 10.13
N PRO A 186 37.55 -0.66 10.80
CA PRO A 186 36.67 -1.66 11.37
C PRO A 186 35.63 -1.08 12.34
N GLN A 187 35.99 -0.05 13.11
CA GLN A 187 35.10 0.55 14.11
C GLN A 187 33.95 1.31 13.43
N LYS A 188 34.22 1.98 12.30
CA LYS A 188 33.17 2.60 11.47
C LYS A 188 32.25 1.55 10.85
N PHE A 189 32.79 0.40 10.45
CA PHE A 189 31.98 -0.69 9.90
C PHE A 189 31.08 -1.31 10.97
N MET A 190 31.60 -1.61 12.16
CA MET A 190 30.80 -2.06 13.30
C MET A 190 29.67 -1.07 13.64
N SER A 191 29.98 0.24 13.66
CA SER A 191 28.98 1.29 13.89
C SER A 191 27.91 1.36 12.80
N TYR A 192 28.27 1.05 11.55
CA TYR A 192 27.30 0.91 10.46
C TYR A 192 26.37 -0.28 10.67
N LEU A 193 26.91 -1.46 11.02
CA LEU A 193 26.16 -2.68 11.27
C LEU A 193 25.21 -2.53 12.47
N ALA A 194 25.66 -1.89 13.55
CA ALA A 194 24.81 -1.58 14.71
C ALA A 194 23.62 -0.68 14.32
N ARG A 195 23.83 0.33 13.47
CA ARG A 195 22.75 1.16 12.91
C ARG A 195 21.83 0.38 11.95
N GLN A 196 22.29 -0.73 11.38
CA GLN A 196 21.43 -1.66 10.65
C GLN A 196 20.65 -2.61 11.58
N GLY A 197 20.82 -2.52 12.90
CA GLY A 197 20.01 -3.20 13.90
C GLY A 197 20.56 -4.54 14.38
N PHE A 198 21.79 -4.92 14.01
CA PHE A 198 22.45 -6.12 14.52
C PHE A 198 22.98 -5.90 15.94
N SER A 199 23.01 -6.96 16.75
CA SER A 199 23.58 -6.90 18.10
C SER A 199 25.10 -6.75 18.04
N TYR A 200 25.70 -6.17 19.08
CA TYR A 200 27.15 -6.02 19.14
C TYR A 200 27.85 -7.38 19.16
N ASP A 201 27.29 -8.34 19.89
CA ASP A 201 27.84 -9.69 20.02
C ASP A 201 27.85 -10.44 18.68
N ASP A 202 26.76 -10.36 17.91
CA ASP A 202 26.70 -10.96 16.56
C ASP A 202 27.70 -10.30 15.61
N ILE A 203 27.82 -8.97 15.67
CA ILE A 203 28.79 -8.20 14.86
C ILE A 203 30.20 -8.67 15.13
N LYS A 204 30.58 -8.74 16.42
CA LYS A 204 31.92 -9.14 16.83
C LYS A 204 32.22 -10.58 16.38
N SER A 205 31.32 -11.51 16.70
CA SER A 205 31.46 -12.92 16.34
C SER A 205 31.61 -13.12 14.82
N VAL A 206 30.80 -12.46 13.99
CA VAL A 206 30.88 -12.63 12.53
C VAL A 206 32.16 -12.03 11.95
N LEU A 207 32.62 -10.89 12.47
CA LEU A 207 33.84 -10.24 11.98
C LEU A 207 35.11 -11.01 12.37
N GLU A 208 35.16 -11.59 13.57
CA GLU A 208 36.28 -12.44 14.01
C GLU A 208 36.43 -13.68 13.11
N ASN A 209 35.34 -14.43 12.89
CA ASN A 209 35.34 -15.60 12.01
C ASN A 209 35.70 -15.25 10.54
N SER A 210 35.27 -14.07 10.04
CA SER A 210 35.57 -13.68 8.66
C SER A 210 37.05 -13.38 8.42
N ASN A 211 37.80 -13.00 9.47
CA ASN A 211 39.23 -12.75 9.35
C ASN A 211 40.01 -14.07 9.38
N GLU A 212 39.56 -15.06 10.16
CA GLU A 212 40.17 -16.41 10.22
C GLU A 212 40.04 -17.15 8.87
N ASP A 213 38.89 -17.06 8.20
CA ASP A 213 38.67 -17.63 6.85
C ASP A 213 39.57 -17.01 5.77
N THR A 214 40.14 -15.83 6.02
CA THR A 214 41.01 -15.12 5.07
C THR A 214 42.50 -15.46 5.28
N ASP A 215 42.89 -15.86 6.49
CA ASP A 215 44.29 -16.19 6.84
C ASP A 215 44.67 -17.66 6.56
N GLU A 216 43.71 -18.59 6.42
CA GLU A 216 43.98 -20.00 6.08
C GLU A 216 44.10 -20.30 4.56
N GLY A 217 43.99 -19.26 3.72
CA GLY A 217 43.93 -19.38 2.26
C GLY A 217 45.12 -18.81 1.47
N ASP A 218 46.18 -18.35 2.15
CA ASP A 218 47.39 -17.77 1.53
C ASP A 218 48.61 -18.71 1.58
#